data_AF-A0AA35ZQC2-F1
#
_entry.id   AF-A0AA35ZQC2-F1
#
_cell.length_a   1.000
_cell.length_b   1.000
_cell.length_c   1.000
_cell.angle_alpha   90.00
_cell.angle_beta   90.00
_cell.angle_gamma   90.00
#
_symmetry.space_group_name_H-M   'P 1'
#
loop_
_entity.id
_entity.type
_entity.pdbx_description
1 polymer ?
#
loop_
_entity_poly.entity_id
_entity_poly.type
_entity_poly.pdbx_seq_one_letter_code
_entity_poly.pdbx_strand_id
1 'polypeptide(L)'
;MVAVMSHGGDGGDEPPHPFGGSFGDHQNDVVPLKRRGMAVNKKMHKLFKANGERPLKIEFNVNINMSIGEVYECFIGEVGSDMWRDIGFDKDTWTEVSEVERVGMLQYPSRWFDFDA
;
A
#
# COMPACT_ATOMS: atom_id res chain seq x y z
N MET A 1 -48.22 -6.18 24.44
CA MET A 1 -48.15 -5.86 23.00
C MET A 1 -46.89 -6.50 22.45
N VAL A 2 -47.03 -7.54 21.64
CA VAL A 2 -45.92 -8.23 20.97
C VAL A 2 -46.08 -7.93 19.48
N ALA A 3 -45.15 -7.20 18.90
CA ALA A 3 -45.13 -6.97 17.45
C ALA A 3 -44.39 -8.14 16.79
N VAL A 4 -45.15 -9.03 16.13
CA VAL A 4 -44.61 -9.97 15.14
C VAL A 4 -44.44 -9.19 13.84
N MET A 5 -43.20 -9.04 13.38
CA MET A 5 -42.93 -8.55 12.02
C MET A 5 -42.92 -9.77 11.09
N SER A 6 -43.99 -9.93 10.33
CA SER A 6 -44.09 -10.87 9.22
C SER A 6 -43.38 -10.28 8.00
N HIS A 7 -42.40 -10.99 7.43
CA HIS A 7 -41.75 -10.63 6.17
C HIS A 7 -42.30 -11.55 5.07
N GLY A 8 -43.39 -11.13 4.44
CA GLY A 8 -43.91 -11.75 3.22
C GLY A 8 -43.13 -11.25 2.01
N GLY A 9 -42.60 -12.16 1.20
CA GLY A 9 -41.99 -11.89 -0.09
C GLY A 9 -41.79 -13.20 -0.84
N ASP A 10 -42.83 -13.60 -1.57
CA ASP A 10 -42.87 -14.71 -2.52
C ASP A 10 -42.67 -14.16 -3.94
N GLY A 11 -41.89 -14.85 -4.76
CA GLY A 11 -41.83 -14.63 -6.21
C GLY A 11 -40.44 -14.58 -6.83
N GLY A 12 -39.99 -15.71 -7.39
CA GLY A 12 -38.95 -15.71 -8.41
C GLY A 12 -38.27 -17.06 -8.63
N ASP A 13 -38.83 -17.89 -9.51
CA ASP A 13 -38.22 -19.11 -10.08
C ASP A 13 -36.90 -18.79 -10.82
N GLU A 14 -35.78 -18.71 -10.10
CA GLU A 14 -34.46 -18.71 -10.73
C GLU A 14 -33.90 -20.15 -10.78
N PRO A 15 -33.82 -20.79 -11.96
CA PRO A 15 -33.14 -22.07 -12.08
C PRO A 15 -31.67 -21.90 -11.71
N PRO A 16 -31.00 -22.92 -11.12
CA PRO A 16 -29.57 -22.84 -10.86
C PRO A 16 -28.85 -22.61 -12.19
N HIS A 17 -28.33 -21.40 -12.40
CA HIS A 17 -27.57 -21.05 -13.58
C HIS A 17 -26.35 -21.99 -13.60
N PRO A 18 -26.18 -22.83 -14.65
CA PRO A 18 -25.03 -23.71 -14.73
C PRO A 18 -23.79 -22.82 -14.88
N PHE A 19 -22.75 -23.11 -14.10
CA PHE A 19 -21.43 -22.53 -14.26
C PHE A 19 -20.87 -22.93 -15.64
N GLY A 20 -21.27 -22.18 -16.67
CA GLY A 20 -20.71 -22.20 -18.02
C GLY A 20 -19.65 -21.10 -18.15
N GLY A 21 -18.61 -21.17 -17.31
CA GLY A 21 -17.48 -20.26 -17.39
C GLY A 21 -16.45 -20.79 -18.38
N SER A 22 -16.48 -20.29 -19.61
CA SER A 22 -15.38 -20.40 -20.56
C SER A 22 -14.07 -20.02 -19.86
N PHE A 23 -13.09 -20.91 -19.80
CA PHE A 23 -11.74 -20.55 -19.37
C PHE A 23 -11.16 -19.62 -20.43
N GLY A 24 -11.39 -18.32 -20.26
CA GLY A 24 -10.75 -17.30 -21.06
C GLY A 24 -9.24 -17.36 -20.81
N ASP A 25 -8.46 -17.50 -21.87
CA ASP A 25 -7.02 -17.30 -21.87
C ASP A 25 -6.69 -15.90 -21.35
N HIS A 26 -6.37 -15.80 -20.06
CA HIS A 26 -5.88 -14.55 -19.47
C HIS A 26 -4.36 -14.48 -19.52
N GLN A 27 -3.80 -14.68 -20.71
CA GLN A 27 -2.47 -14.16 -20.96
C GLN A 27 -2.60 -12.65 -21.16
N ASN A 28 -1.99 -11.88 -20.25
CA ASN A 28 -1.94 -10.41 -20.16
C ASN A 28 -2.99 -9.72 -19.26
N ASP A 29 -3.44 -10.38 -18.19
CA ASP A 29 -3.99 -9.64 -17.06
C ASP A 29 -2.84 -9.13 -16.18
N VAL A 30 -2.27 -7.97 -16.54
CA VAL A 30 -1.70 -7.12 -15.48
C VAL A 30 -2.89 -6.56 -14.73
N VAL A 31 -3.48 -7.39 -13.86
CA VAL A 31 -4.44 -6.93 -12.86
C VAL A 31 -3.74 -5.79 -12.13
N PRO A 32 -4.29 -4.56 -12.12
CA PRO A 32 -3.76 -3.52 -11.25
C PRO A 32 -3.77 -4.10 -9.85
N LEU A 33 -2.57 -4.24 -9.25
CA LEU A 33 -2.44 -4.82 -7.92
C LEU A 33 -3.49 -4.14 -7.03
N LYS A 34 -4.41 -4.92 -6.45
CA LYS A 34 -5.48 -4.38 -5.61
C LYS A 34 -4.82 -3.74 -4.39
N ARG A 35 -4.56 -2.44 -4.50
CA ARG A 35 -3.81 -1.68 -3.50
C ARG A 35 -4.63 -1.60 -2.22
N ARG A 36 -4.02 -2.03 -1.12
CA ARG A 36 -4.61 -1.89 0.22
C ARG A 36 -4.67 -0.40 0.58
N GLY A 37 -5.79 0.03 1.15
CA GLY A 37 -5.95 1.41 1.60
C GLY A 37 -5.04 1.72 2.79
N MET A 38 -4.40 2.88 2.79
CA MET A 38 -3.50 3.34 3.86
C MET A 38 -3.77 4.78 4.26
N ALA A 39 -3.42 5.11 5.51
CA ALA A 39 -3.51 6.47 6.01
C ALA A 39 -2.45 7.36 5.35
N VAL A 40 -2.81 8.62 5.07
CA VAL A 40 -1.91 9.58 4.42
C VAL A 40 -0.92 10.17 5.41
N ASN A 41 0.35 10.23 5.02
CA ASN A 41 1.44 10.85 5.77
C ASN A 41 1.40 12.38 5.70
N LYS A 42 0.42 13.00 6.38
CA LYS A 42 0.19 14.46 6.33
C LYS A 42 1.39 15.27 6.84
N LYS A 43 2.18 14.72 7.77
CA LYS A 43 3.38 15.38 8.33
C LYS A 43 4.46 15.53 7.26
N MET A 44 4.76 14.45 6.51
CA MET A 44 5.67 14.49 5.37
C MET A 44 5.30 15.57 4.35
N HIS A 45 4.02 15.65 3.95
CA HIS A 45 3.57 16.62 2.96
C HIS A 45 3.77 18.08 3.44
N LYS A 46 3.54 18.34 4.73
CA LYS A 46 3.80 19.68 5.32
C LYS A 46 5.29 20.01 5.31
N LEU A 47 6.14 19.07 5.73
CA LEU A 47 7.60 19.23 5.74
C LEU A 47 8.13 19.47 4.32
N PHE A 48 7.67 18.69 3.33
CA PHE A 48 8.06 18.84 1.94
C PHE A 48 7.72 20.23 1.39
N LYS A 49 6.52 20.74 1.68
CA LYS A 49 6.12 22.10 1.30
C LYS A 49 6.96 23.16 2.00
N ALA A 50 7.24 22.98 3.29
CA ALA A 50 8.11 23.89 4.05
C ALA A 50 9.56 23.88 3.53
N ASN A 51 10.02 22.76 2.99
CA ASN A 51 11.34 22.60 2.36
C ASN A 51 11.39 23.13 0.91
N GLY A 52 10.42 23.93 0.48
CA GLY A 52 10.37 24.49 -0.88
C GLY A 52 10.14 23.43 -1.95
N GLU A 53 9.38 22.38 -1.63
CA GLU A 53 9.09 21.25 -2.53
C GLU A 53 10.33 20.48 -2.98
N ARG A 54 11.35 20.44 -2.12
CA ARG A 54 12.55 19.63 -2.30
C ARG A 54 12.49 18.37 -1.43
N PRO A 55 13.09 17.26 -1.89
CA PRO A 55 13.22 16.05 -1.08
C PRO A 55 13.81 16.34 0.30
N LEU A 56 13.26 15.66 1.31
CA LEU A 56 13.62 15.84 2.70
C LEU A 56 14.88 15.03 3.00
N LYS A 57 15.92 15.70 3.54
CA LYS A 57 17.14 15.05 3.98
C LYS A 57 16.88 14.17 5.19
N ILE A 58 17.25 12.89 5.09
CA ILE A 58 17.24 11.97 6.22
C ILE A 58 18.57 12.14 6.96
N GLU A 59 18.53 12.66 8.18
CA GLU A 59 19.72 12.81 9.00
C GLU A 59 20.05 11.51 9.72
N PHE A 60 21.23 10.96 9.44
CA PHE A 60 21.76 9.78 10.13
C PHE A 60 22.70 10.20 11.26
N ASN A 61 22.39 9.77 12.48
CA ASN A 61 23.30 9.93 13.59
C ASN A 61 24.27 8.76 13.64
N VAL A 62 25.50 9.02 13.19
CA VAL A 62 26.59 8.03 13.14
C VAL A 62 27.00 7.49 14.51
N ASN A 63 26.78 8.24 15.60
CA ASN A 63 27.17 7.81 16.95
C ASN A 63 26.23 6.74 17.52
N ILE A 64 24.97 6.71 17.07
CA ILE A 64 23.99 5.71 17.51
C ILE A 64 23.57 4.76 16.39
N ASN A 65 24.18 4.89 15.20
CA ASN A 65 23.85 4.14 13.99
C ASN A 65 22.33 4.14 13.67
N MET A 66 21.65 5.25 13.95
CA MET A 66 20.22 5.43 13.70
C MET A 66 19.96 6.85 13.21
N SER A 67 19.00 6.98 12.30
CA SER A 67 18.42 8.27 11.95
C SER A 67 17.51 8.77 13.05
N ILE A 68 17.58 10.07 13.32
CA ILE A 68 16.82 10.72 14.40
C ILE A 68 15.97 11.82 13.79
N GLY A 69 14.75 11.97 14.31
CA GLY A 69 13.93 13.16 14.10
C GLY A 69 12.74 12.94 13.18
N GLU A 70 12.02 14.03 12.97
CA GLU A 70 10.69 14.02 12.39
C GLU A 70 10.64 13.53 10.94
N VAL A 71 11.70 13.78 10.17
CA VAL A 71 11.81 13.30 8.78
C VAL A 71 11.96 11.78 8.74
N TYR A 72 12.72 11.19 9.67
CA TYR A 72 12.88 9.75 9.75
C TYR A 72 11.58 9.03 10.14
N GLU A 73 10.82 9.58 11.09
CA GLU A 73 9.49 9.06 11.43
C GLU A 73 8.57 9.04 10.21
N CYS A 74 8.59 10.12 9.42
CA CYS A 74 7.82 10.20 8.18
C CYS A 74 8.32 9.16 7.16
N PHE A 75 9.63 8.96 7.05
CA PHE A 75 10.23 7.98 6.15
C PHE A 75 9.79 6.55 6.47
N ILE A 76 9.85 6.13 7.74
CA ILE A 76 9.39 4.79 8.17
C ILE A 76 7.91 4.62 7.84
N GLY A 77 7.09 5.63 8.11
CA GLY A 77 5.65 5.59 7.83
C GLY A 77 5.34 5.42 6.34
N GLU A 78 6.09 6.10 5.46
CA GLU A 78 5.89 6.01 4.00
C GLU A 78 6.38 4.66 3.47
N VAL A 79 7.61 4.26 3.81
CA VAL A 79 8.18 2.98 3.37
C VAL A 79 7.35 1.80 3.89
N GLY A 80 6.90 1.85 5.16
CA GLY A 80 6.01 0.83 5.71
C GLY A 80 4.68 0.74 4.96
N SER A 81 4.15 1.88 4.50
CA SER A 81 2.92 1.91 3.69
C SER A 81 3.13 1.33 2.30
N ASP A 82 4.26 1.62 1.67
CA ASP A 82 4.61 1.06 0.37
C ASP A 82 4.88 -0.45 0.46
N MET A 83 5.60 -0.90 1.49
CA MET A 83 5.78 -2.33 1.78
C MET A 83 4.43 -3.04 1.95
N TRP A 84 3.54 -2.47 2.76
CA TRP A 84 2.20 -3.03 2.98
C TRP A 84 1.38 -3.10 1.69
N ARG A 85 1.60 -2.19 0.75
CA ARG A 85 0.79 -2.11 -0.46
C ARG A 85 1.32 -3.02 -1.57
N ASP A 86 2.63 -3.10 -1.70
CA ASP A 86 3.28 -3.57 -2.93
C ASP A 86 4.10 -4.87 -2.71
N ILE A 87 4.39 -5.28 -1.47
CA ILE A 87 5.12 -6.53 -1.17
C ILE A 87 4.15 -7.66 -0.78
N GLY A 88 4.41 -8.85 -1.34
CA GLY A 88 3.69 -10.09 -1.03
C GLY A 88 3.89 -10.53 0.43
N PHE A 89 2.83 -11.04 1.06
CA PHE A 89 2.87 -11.54 2.44
C PHE A 89 3.58 -12.89 2.59
N ASP A 90 3.87 -13.56 1.49
CA ASP A 90 4.62 -14.82 1.41
C ASP A 90 6.13 -14.64 1.58
N LYS A 91 6.59 -13.39 1.74
CA LYS A 91 8.00 -13.03 1.91
C LYS A 91 8.28 -12.64 3.34
N ASP A 92 9.13 -13.42 3.99
CA ASP A 92 9.49 -13.24 5.40
C ASP A 92 10.80 -12.44 5.56
N THR A 93 11.64 -12.43 4.52
CA THR A 93 12.95 -11.77 4.56
C THR A 93 13.17 -10.80 3.41
N TRP A 94 13.98 -9.76 3.65
CA TRP A 94 14.35 -8.80 2.61
C TRP A 94 15.05 -9.46 1.41
N THR A 95 15.74 -10.58 1.65
CA THR A 95 16.40 -11.37 0.60
C THR A 95 15.44 -12.06 -0.35
N GLU A 96 14.19 -12.31 0.05
CA GLU A 96 13.13 -12.90 -0.79
C GLU A 96 12.41 -11.85 -1.65
N VAL A 97 12.58 -10.57 -1.34
CA VAL A 97 12.05 -9.47 -2.16
C VAL A 97 12.94 -9.31 -3.39
N SER A 98 12.36 -9.42 -4.58
CA SER A 98 13.10 -9.28 -5.84
C SER A 98 13.64 -7.86 -5.99
N GLU A 99 14.74 -7.69 -6.73
CA GLU A 99 15.30 -6.36 -6.97
C GLU A 99 14.28 -5.40 -7.61
N VAL A 100 13.45 -5.90 -8.54
CA VAL A 100 12.39 -5.12 -9.19
C VAL A 100 11.40 -4.58 -8.17
N GLU A 101 10.98 -5.40 -7.20
CA GLU A 101 10.08 -4.96 -6.12
C GLU A 101 10.77 -3.97 -5.18
N ARG A 102 12.05 -4.20 -4.84
CA ARG A 102 12.82 -3.28 -3.98
C ARG A 102 12.99 -1.90 -4.62
N VAL A 103 13.33 -1.87 -5.90
CA VAL A 103 13.48 -0.63 -6.68
C VAL A 103 12.12 0.05 -6.85
N GLY A 104 11.08 -0.71 -7.19
CA GLY A 104 9.71 -0.19 -7.31
C GLY A 104 9.21 0.43 -6.01
N MET A 105 9.53 -0.18 -4.87
CA MET A 105 9.18 0.32 -3.54
C MET A 105 9.88 1.65 -3.22
N LEU A 106 11.13 1.85 -3.64
CA LEU A 106 11.91 3.06 -3.33
C LEU A 106 11.66 4.23 -4.29
N GLN A 107 11.14 3.98 -5.50
CA GLN A 107 10.86 5.02 -6.50
C GLN A 107 9.86 6.08 -6.04
N TYR A 108 8.83 5.70 -5.28
CA TYR A 108 7.83 6.65 -4.81
C TYR A 108 8.34 7.48 -3.61
N PRO A 109 8.98 6.87 -2.59
CA PRO A 109 9.66 7.60 -1.52
C PRO A 109 10.75 8.57 -2.00
N SER A 110 11.46 8.28 -3.10
CA SER A 110 12.54 9.15 -3.61
C SER A 110 12.05 10.50 -4.12
N ARG A 111 10.73 10.66 -4.32
CA ARG A 111 10.13 11.98 -4.58
C ARG A 111 10.14 12.87 -3.34
N TRP A 112 10.02 12.26 -2.17
CA TRP A 112 9.78 12.94 -0.90
C TRP A 112 11.02 13.00 -0.02
N PHE A 113 11.93 12.04 -0.17
CA PHE A 113 13.14 11.90 0.64
C PHE A 113 14.38 11.88 -0.24
N ASP A 114 15.44 12.52 0.24
CA ASP A 114 16.74 12.52 -0.40
C ASP A 114 17.55 11.33 0.09
N PHE A 115 17.86 10.39 -0.82
CA PHE A 115 18.66 9.21 -0.53
C PHE A 115 20.16 9.42 -0.81
N ASP A 116 20.53 10.53 -1.46
CA ASP A 116 21.91 10.85 -1.86
C ASP A 116 22.54 11.98 -1.01
N ALA A 117 21.83 12.44 0.03
CA ALA A 117 22.15 13.63 0.84
C ALA A 117 23.30 13.51 1.85
#